data_AF-A0A917X3X1-F1
#
_entry.id   AF-A0A917X3X1-F1
#
_cell.length_a   1.000
_cell.length_b   1.000
_cell.length_c   1.000
_cell.angle_alpha   90.00
_cell.angle_beta   90.00
_cell.angle_gamma   90.00
#
_symmetry.space_group_name_H-M   'P 1'
#
loop_
_entity.id
_entity.type
_entity.pdbx_description
1 polymer ?
#
loop_
_entity_poly.entity_id
_entity_poly.type
_entity_poly.pdbx_seq_one_letter_code
_entity_poly.pdbx_strand_id
1 'polypeptide(L)'
;MLCIADLELDAVRTRYEAYLDRTPTGNGHGYVFDLGTATLTLVPASGLAELLPGQQPPALPALVAYTVAVRDLAATKNLLQANEVPLCRAASGELFVPATAAIGAVIAFR
;
A
#
# COMPACT_ATOMS: atom_id res chain seq x y z
N MET A 1 1.96 3.22 -1.12
CA MET A 1 0.52 3.32 -1.44
C MET A 1 -0.06 4.52 -0.72
N LEU A 2 -0.62 5.45 -1.48
CA LEU A 2 -1.33 6.61 -0.94
C LEU A 2 -2.84 6.36 -1.00
N CYS A 3 -3.51 6.53 0.12
CA CYS A 3 -4.96 6.51 0.21
C CYS A 3 -5.48 7.94 0.09
N ILE A 4 -6.42 8.14 -0.84
CA ILE A 4 -6.93 9.44 -1.25
C ILE A 4 -8.44 9.45 -1.05
N ALA A 5 -9.01 10.60 -0.69
CA ALA A 5 -10.46 10.74 -0.69
C ALA A 5 -11.02 10.47 -2.10
N ASP A 6 -12.11 9.71 -2.19
CA ASP A 6 -12.68 9.23 -3.45
C ASP A 6 -12.89 10.36 -4.48
N LEU A 7 -13.45 11.49 -4.03
CA LEU A 7 -13.74 12.65 -4.88
C LEU A 7 -12.47 13.39 -5.35
N GLU A 8 -11.33 13.17 -4.68
CA GLU A 8 -10.06 13.82 -5.00
C GLU A 8 -9.13 12.93 -5.85
N LEU A 9 -9.46 11.65 -6.00
CA LEU A 9 -8.57 10.65 -6.60
C LEU A 9 -8.09 11.05 -8.00
N ASP A 10 -8.99 11.52 -8.88
CA ASP A 10 -8.64 11.92 -10.25
C ASP A 10 -7.81 13.20 -10.31
N ALA A 11 -8.06 14.15 -9.39
CA ALA A 11 -7.29 15.38 -9.29
C ALA A 11 -5.86 15.06 -8.80
N VAL A 12 -5.73 14.16 -7.83
CA VAL A 12 -4.43 13.68 -7.34
C VAL A 12 -3.72 12.85 -8.40
N ARG A 13 -4.42 11.99 -9.15
CA ARG A 13 -3.85 11.25 -10.30
C ARG A 13 -3.20 12.21 -11.29
N THR A 14 -3.96 13.21 -11.77
CA THR A 14 -3.47 14.21 -12.72
C THR A 14 -2.25 14.97 -12.18
N ARG A 15 -2.25 15.28 -10.88
CA ARG A 15 -1.12 15.94 -10.22
C ARG A 15 0.14 15.06 -10.23
N TYR A 16 0.00 13.78 -9.88
CA TYR A 16 1.13 12.85 -9.86
C TYR A 16 1.60 12.45 -11.25
N GLU A 17 0.72 12.41 -12.26
CA GLU A 17 1.10 12.31 -13.67
C GLU A 17 2.07 13.43 -14.06
N ALA A 18 1.73 14.68 -13.72
CA ALA A 18 2.60 15.82 -13.99
C ALA A 18 3.92 15.80 -13.19
N TYR A 19 3.89 15.35 -11.94
CA TYR A 19 5.11 15.28 -11.10
C TYR A 19 6.07 14.17 -11.51
N LEU A 20 5.54 13.04 -11.94
CA LEU A 20 6.33 11.85 -12.26
C LEU A 20 6.68 11.76 -13.74
N ASP A 21 6.00 12.55 -14.60
CA ASP A 21 6.07 12.45 -16.06
C ASP A 21 5.80 11.00 -16.53
N ARG A 22 4.74 10.40 -15.97
CA ARG A 22 4.33 9.02 -16.19
C ARG A 22 2.82 8.91 -16.23
N THR A 23 2.30 8.13 -17.17
CA THR A 23 0.88 7.77 -17.20
C THR A 23 0.64 6.54 -16.32
N PRO A 24 -0.30 6.58 -15.36
CA PRO A 24 -0.59 5.44 -14.52
C PRO A 24 -1.46 4.42 -15.27
N THR A 25 -1.41 3.18 -14.83
CA THR A 25 -2.36 2.14 -15.22
C THR A 25 -3.49 2.04 -14.19
N GLY A 26 -4.73 1.90 -14.66
CA GLY A 26 -5.85 1.56 -13.80
C GLY A 26 -5.85 0.07 -13.47
N ASN A 27 -6.06 -0.31 -12.21
CA ASN A 27 -6.05 -1.71 -11.77
C ASN A 27 -7.37 -2.16 -11.13
N GLY A 28 -8.47 -1.43 -11.34
CA GLY A 28 -9.77 -1.67 -10.71
C GLY A 28 -9.88 -1.17 -9.26
N HIS A 29 -8.75 -1.01 -8.55
CA HIS A 29 -8.70 -0.53 -7.17
C HIS A 29 -8.02 0.84 -7.04
N GLY A 30 -7.75 1.51 -8.16
CA GLY A 30 -7.07 2.80 -8.22
C GLY A 30 -6.11 2.90 -9.39
N TYR A 31 -5.03 3.67 -9.18
CA TYR A 31 -4.04 4.00 -10.20
C TYR A 31 -2.64 3.59 -9.76
N VAL A 32 -1.86 3.01 -10.66
CA VAL A 32 -0.49 2.56 -10.41
C VAL A 32 0.48 3.26 -11.35
N PHE A 33 1.45 3.96 -10.78
CA PHE A 33 2.60 4.50 -11.50
C PHE A 33 3.77 3.54 -11.38
N ASP A 34 4.31 3.11 -12.52
CA ASP A 34 5.57 2.38 -12.60
C ASP A 34 6.73 3.37 -12.62
N LEU A 35 7.63 3.26 -11.65
CA LEU A 35 8.84 4.09 -11.49
C LEU A 35 10.11 3.28 -11.83
N GLY A 36 9.98 2.11 -12.46
CA GLY A 36 11.05 1.18 -12.78
C GLY A 36 11.37 0.24 -11.62
N THR A 37 12.07 0.73 -10.60
CA THR A 37 12.47 -0.08 -9.44
C THR A 37 11.45 -0.05 -8.29
N ALA A 38 10.48 0.85 -8.36
CA ALA A 38 9.43 1.03 -7.38
C ALA A 38 8.09 1.34 -8.07
N THR A 39 7.01 1.22 -7.30
CA THR A 39 5.67 1.60 -7.76
C THR A 39 5.04 2.56 -6.78
N LEU A 40 4.28 3.52 -7.31
CA LEU A 40 3.36 4.35 -6.52
C LEU A 40 1.93 3.97 -6.86
N THR A 41 1.21 3.47 -5.87
CA THR A 41 -0.24 3.20 -6.00
C THR A 41 -1.04 4.29 -5.31
N LEU A 42 -2.00 4.87 -6.01
CA LEU A 42 -3.07 5.71 -5.47
C LEU A 42 -4.33 4.86 -5.34
N VAL A 43 -4.94 4.82 -4.15
CA VAL A 43 -6.17 4.06 -3.89
C VAL A 43 -7.24 4.99 -3.31
N PRO A 44 -8.52 4.85 -3.69
CA PRO A 44 -9.61 5.55 -3.03
C PRO A 44 -9.82 5.02 -1.61
N ALA A 45 -10.31 5.87 -0.71
CA ALA A 45 -10.57 5.50 0.68
C ALA A 45 -11.60 4.36 0.80
N SER A 46 -12.63 4.37 -0.06
CA SER A 46 -13.63 3.29 -0.12
C SER A 46 -13.03 1.91 -0.46
N GLY A 47 -11.97 1.86 -1.28
CA GLY A 47 -11.34 0.63 -1.73
C GLY A 47 -10.24 0.09 -0.80
N LEU A 48 -9.86 0.82 0.25
CA LEU A 48 -8.73 0.43 1.09
C LEU A 48 -8.96 -0.90 1.80
N ALA A 49 -10.15 -1.11 2.36
CA ALA A 49 -10.47 -2.31 3.13
C ALA A 49 -10.51 -3.58 2.26
N GLU A 50 -10.75 -3.44 0.96
CA GLU A 50 -10.68 -4.56 0.01
C GLU A 50 -9.24 -5.00 -0.21
N LEU A 51 -8.29 -4.08 -0.29
CA LEU A 51 -6.87 -4.39 -0.51
C LEU A 51 -6.17 -4.81 0.78
N LEU A 52 -6.46 -4.09 1.87
CA LEU A 52 -5.83 -4.23 3.19
C LEU A 52 -6.92 -4.38 4.25
N PRO A 53 -7.45 -5.61 4.44
CA PRO A 53 -8.54 -5.85 5.38
C PRO A 53 -8.22 -5.38 6.81
N GLY A 54 -9.19 -4.69 7.41
CA GLY A 54 -9.10 -4.17 8.78
C GLY A 54 -8.23 -2.92 8.95
N GLN A 55 -7.71 -2.34 7.86
CA GLN A 55 -6.93 -1.11 7.91
C GLN A 55 -7.80 0.11 7.61
N GLN A 56 -7.49 1.23 8.27
CA GLN A 56 -8.14 2.53 8.05
C GLN A 56 -7.07 3.62 7.99
N PRO A 57 -7.23 4.62 7.09
CA PRO A 57 -6.30 5.73 7.03
C PRO A 57 -6.54 6.65 8.26
N PRO A 58 -5.49 7.14 8.94
CA PRO A 58 -5.65 8.05 10.08
C PRO A 58 -6.12 9.45 9.67
N ALA A 59 -5.81 9.86 8.43
CA ALA A 59 -6.25 11.09 7.78
C ALA A 59 -6.18 10.88 6.26
N LEU A 60 -6.76 11.79 5.48
CA LEU A 60 -6.66 11.78 4.02
C LEU A 60 -6.09 13.11 3.52
N PRO A 61 -5.18 13.10 2.52
CA PRO A 61 -4.50 11.91 1.98
C PRO A 61 -3.48 11.32 2.98
N ALA A 62 -3.21 10.00 2.90
CA ALA A 62 -2.21 9.34 3.76
C ALA A 62 -1.38 8.28 3.04
N LEU A 63 -0.12 8.16 3.45
CA LEU A 63 0.71 6.99 3.13
C LEU A 63 0.29 5.82 4.03
N VAL A 64 -0.56 4.96 3.50
CA VAL A 64 -1.18 3.86 4.28
C VAL A 64 -0.38 2.56 4.22
N ALA A 65 0.47 2.38 3.21
CA ALA A 65 1.31 1.20 3.09
C ALA A 65 2.57 1.45 2.27
N TYR A 66 3.62 0.68 2.55
CA TYR A 66 4.79 0.55 1.69
C TYR A 66 5.26 -0.89 1.66
N THR A 67 6.05 -1.22 0.65
CA THR A 67 6.55 -2.58 0.43
C THR A 67 8.06 -2.60 0.63
N VAL A 68 8.53 -3.55 1.43
CA VAL A 68 9.96 -3.85 1.59
C VAL A 68 10.29 -5.08 0.75
N ALA A 69 11.24 -4.91 -0.18
CA ALA A 69 11.74 -6.01 -0.99
C ALA A 69 12.63 -6.93 -0.14
N VAL A 70 12.37 -8.23 -0.17
CA VAL A 70 13.12 -9.25 0.57
C VAL A 70 13.56 -10.37 -0.35
N ARG A 71 14.63 -11.09 0.02
CA ARG A 71 15.16 -12.19 -0.78
C ARG A 71 14.43 -13.51 -0.57
N ASP A 72 13.83 -13.69 0.61
CA ASP A 72 13.16 -14.92 1.03
C ASP A 72 11.99 -14.57 1.96
N LEU A 73 10.76 -14.66 1.42
CA LEU A 73 9.53 -14.39 2.16
C LEU A 73 9.30 -15.36 3.32
N ALA A 74 9.73 -16.62 3.20
CA ALA A 74 9.58 -17.61 4.27
C ALA A 74 10.51 -17.29 5.44
N ALA A 75 11.77 -16.95 5.15
CA ALA A 75 12.72 -16.51 6.16
C ALA A 75 12.25 -15.20 6.85
N THR A 76 11.76 -14.22 6.08
CA THR A 76 11.21 -12.98 6.64
C THR A 76 10.00 -13.25 7.54
N LYS A 77 9.06 -14.09 7.10
CA LYS A 77 7.91 -14.50 7.93
C LYS A 77 8.38 -15.13 9.24
N ASN A 78 9.30 -16.08 9.19
CA ASN A 78 9.79 -16.77 10.38
C ASN A 78 10.48 -15.79 11.35
N LEU A 79 11.27 -14.85 10.83
CA LEU A 79 11.91 -13.81 11.64
C LEU A 79 10.88 -12.93 12.34
N LEU A 80 9.87 -12.45 11.62
CA LEU A 80 8.81 -11.60 12.18
C LEU A 80 8.02 -12.34 13.26
N GLN A 81 7.64 -13.59 13.00
CA GLN A 81 6.92 -14.42 13.98
C GLN A 81 7.77 -14.73 15.22
N ALA A 82 9.07 -15.01 15.06
CA ALA A 82 9.98 -15.24 16.17
C ALA A 82 10.18 -14.02 17.07
N ASN A 83 9.93 -12.81 16.55
CA ASN A 83 9.95 -11.55 17.28
C ASN A 83 8.54 -11.07 17.66
N GLU A 84 7.53 -11.95 17.59
CA GLU A 84 6.15 -11.65 17.97
C GLU A 84 5.52 -10.47 17.21
N VAL A 85 6.02 -10.18 16.00
CA VAL A 85 5.47 -9.14 15.14
C VAL A 85 4.17 -9.67 14.53
N PRO A 86 3.03 -8.97 14.70
CA PRO A 86 1.76 -9.43 14.15
C PRO A 86 1.77 -9.40 12.63
N LEU A 87 1.20 -10.43 12.03
CA LEU A 87 1.10 -10.58 10.58
C LEU A 87 -0.37 -10.75 10.16
N CYS A 88 -0.76 -10.01 9.14
CA CYS A 88 -2.03 -10.12 8.43
C CYS A 88 -1.79 -10.51 6.97
N ARG A 89 -2.87 -10.72 6.21
CA ARG A 89 -2.82 -11.02 4.78
C ARG A 89 -3.59 -9.96 3.99
N ALA A 90 -2.97 -9.46 2.93
CA ALA A 90 -3.66 -8.65 1.92
C ALA A 90 -4.64 -9.55 1.12
N ALA A 91 -5.58 -8.94 0.41
CA ALA A 91 -6.49 -9.70 -0.45
C ALA A 91 -5.76 -10.44 -1.58
N SER A 92 -4.63 -9.91 -2.05
CA SER A 92 -3.72 -10.55 -2.99
C SER A 92 -2.87 -11.68 -2.37
N GLY A 93 -2.96 -11.88 -1.04
CA GLY A 93 -2.37 -12.99 -0.32
C GLY A 93 -1.01 -12.70 0.34
N GLU A 94 -0.37 -11.57 0.01
CA GLU A 94 0.90 -11.15 0.61
C GLU A 94 0.76 -10.90 2.11
N LEU A 95 1.85 -11.17 2.83
CA LEU A 95 1.95 -10.91 4.25
C LEU A 95 2.26 -9.44 4.50
N PHE A 96 1.65 -8.88 5.53
CA PHE A 96 1.95 -7.53 5.98
C PHE A 96 1.88 -7.39 7.50
N VAL A 97 2.64 -6.42 8.04
CA VAL A 97 2.51 -5.94 9.41
C VAL A 97 1.41 -4.86 9.43
N PRO A 98 0.36 -4.98 10.26
CA PRO A 98 -0.73 -4.01 10.29
C PRO A 98 -0.25 -2.64 10.78
N ALA A 99 -0.93 -1.58 10.35
CA ALA A 99 -0.55 -0.21 10.68
C ALA A 99 -0.50 0.05 12.20
N THR A 100 -1.34 -0.62 12.98
CA THR A 100 -1.37 -0.54 14.45
C THR A 100 -0.07 -1.03 15.11
N ALA A 101 0.65 -1.95 14.46
CA ALA A 101 1.94 -2.45 14.92
C ALA A 101 3.14 -1.78 14.21
N ALA A 102 2.87 -0.88 13.25
CA ALA A 102 3.86 -0.25 12.40
C ALA A 102 3.70 1.29 12.34
N ILE A 103 3.21 1.89 13.44
CA ILE A 103 3.16 3.35 13.64
C ILE A 103 2.39 4.07 12.52
N GLY A 104 1.26 3.47 12.10
CA GLY A 104 0.30 4.12 11.20
C GLY A 104 0.42 3.78 9.71
N ALA A 105 1.40 2.97 9.30
CA ALA A 105 1.50 2.48 7.92
C ALA A 105 1.72 0.97 7.87
N VAL A 106 0.99 0.29 6.99
CA VAL A 106 1.20 -1.13 6.71
C VAL A 106 2.58 -1.37 6.09
N ILE A 107 3.27 -2.40 6.57
CA ILE A 107 4.53 -2.88 5.98
C ILE A 107 4.27 -4.20 5.27
N ALA A 108 4.23 -4.17 3.94
CA ALA A 108 4.12 -5.37 3.11
C ALA A 108 5.51 -5.87 2.69
N PHE A 109 5.62 -7.17 2.40
CA PHE A 109 6.87 -7.79 1.93
C PHE A 109 6.68 -8.45 0.57
N ARG A 110 7.66 -8.28 -0.31
CA ARG A 110 7.70 -8.89 -1.65
C ARG A 110 9.08 -9.41 -1.96
#